data_AF-A0A7Y0G905-F1
#
_entry.id   AF-A0A7Y0G905-F1
#
_cell.length_a   1.000
_cell.length_b   1.000
_cell.length_c   1.000
_cell.angle_alpha   90.00
_cell.angle_beta   90.00
_cell.angle_gamma   90.00
#
_symmetry.space_group_name_H-M   'P 1'
#
loop_
_entity.id
_entity.type
_entity.pdbx_description
1 polymer ?
#
loop_
_entity_poly.entity_id
_entity_poly.type
_entity_poly.pdbx_seq_one_letter_code
_entity_poly.pdbx_strand_id
1 'polypeptide(L)'
;MLAAATGLATYPWDEALPLRGEARSRSCGSSLAMALAVDGEGRIVRVGLRPHACAVGQAAANVFAAAAAGRNAEEIAAARSAIAAWLAGDGPLPDWPGFELIEPAQAYPGRHGAIVLAWDAALDALSLYHP
;
A
#
# COMPACT_ATOMS: atom_id res chain seq x y z
N MET A 1 -8.10 10.17 -11.47
CA MET A 1 -6.78 10.22 -10.79
C MET A 1 -6.72 11.21 -9.61
N LEU A 2 -7.24 12.45 -9.68
CA LEU A 2 -7.20 13.39 -8.53
C LEU A 2 -8.09 12.98 -7.34
N ALA A 3 -9.24 12.36 -7.57
CA ALA A 3 -10.20 12.01 -6.52
C ALA A 3 -9.74 10.89 -5.56
N ALA A 4 -8.72 10.09 -5.92
CA ALA A 4 -8.20 9.04 -5.04
C ALA A 4 -7.17 9.59 -4.03
N ALA A 5 -6.50 10.71 -4.34
CA ALA A 5 -5.56 11.35 -3.42
C ALA A 5 -6.27 12.01 -2.22
N THR A 6 -7.53 12.43 -2.39
CA THR A 6 -8.32 13.09 -1.32
C THR A 6 -8.73 12.14 -0.19
N GLY A 7 -8.72 10.83 -0.40
CA GLY A 7 -9.09 9.85 0.63
C GLY A 7 -8.04 9.65 1.72
N LEU A 8 -6.79 10.09 1.51
CA LEU A 8 -5.70 9.89 2.47
C LEU A 8 -5.93 10.58 3.81
N ALA A 9 -6.72 11.66 3.86
CA ALA A 9 -7.09 12.33 5.11
C ALA A 9 -7.89 11.42 6.06
N THR A 10 -8.51 10.35 5.56
CA THR A 10 -9.19 9.32 6.35
C THR A 10 -8.21 8.42 7.11
N TYR A 11 -6.95 8.37 6.67
CA TYR A 11 -5.90 7.52 7.25
C TYR A 11 -4.71 8.36 7.74
N PRO A 12 -4.93 9.33 8.65
CA PRO A 12 -3.86 10.19 9.12
C PRO A 12 -2.77 9.38 9.82
N TRP A 13 -1.54 9.86 9.72
CA TRP A 13 -0.44 9.32 10.51
C TRP A 13 -0.78 9.35 12.01
N ASP A 14 -0.55 8.23 12.69
CA ASP A 14 -0.80 8.07 14.13
C ASP A 14 0.43 7.46 14.79
N GLU A 15 1.13 8.26 15.60
CA GLU A 15 2.36 7.84 16.29
C GLU A 15 2.12 6.81 17.40
N ALA A 16 0.88 6.68 17.88
CA ALA A 16 0.48 5.74 18.92
C ALA A 16 0.28 4.31 18.39
N LEU A 17 0.28 4.11 17.07
CA LEU A 17 0.21 2.77 16.48
C LEU A 17 1.53 2.00 16.70
N PRO A 18 1.46 0.73 17.12
CA PRO A 18 2.62 -0.02 17.63
C PRO A 18 3.60 -0.47 16.55
N LEU A 19 3.12 -0.74 15.33
CA LEU A 19 3.95 -1.24 14.23
C LEU A 19 4.26 -0.10 13.26
N ARG A 20 5.48 -0.10 12.71
CA ARG A 20 5.94 0.94 11.79
C ARG A 20 6.73 0.31 10.67
N GLY A 21 6.51 0.79 9.45
CA GLY A 21 7.27 0.35 8.28
C GLY A 21 7.39 1.45 7.24
N GLU A 22 8.35 1.29 6.36
CA GLU A 22 8.65 2.25 5.31
C GLU A 22 9.02 1.57 3.99
N ALA A 23 8.70 2.25 2.89
CA ALA A 23 9.13 1.84 1.56
C ALA A 23 9.57 3.04 0.74
N ARG A 24 10.54 2.80 -0.16
CA ARG A 24 11.05 3.82 -1.07
C ARG A 24 11.27 3.27 -2.47
N SER A 25 10.76 3.98 -3.45
CA SER A 25 11.01 3.72 -4.86
C SER A 25 12.27 4.45 -5.33
N ARG A 26 13.23 3.69 -5.83
CA ARG A 26 14.46 4.25 -6.42
C ARG A 26 14.23 4.91 -7.78
N SER A 27 13.21 4.48 -8.53
CA SER A 27 12.96 4.95 -9.90
C SER A 27 12.29 6.32 -9.96
N CYS A 28 11.52 6.69 -8.94
CA CYS A 28 10.77 7.95 -8.92
C CYS A 28 10.98 8.77 -7.64
N GLY A 29 11.84 8.31 -6.72
CA GLY A 29 12.15 9.00 -5.46
C GLY A 29 11.01 9.03 -4.44
N SER A 30 9.86 8.45 -4.75
CA SER A 30 8.70 8.41 -3.85
C SER A 30 8.98 7.51 -2.65
N SER A 31 8.43 7.87 -1.49
CA SER A 31 8.46 7.06 -0.29
C SER A 31 7.09 7.05 0.42
N LEU A 32 6.90 6.07 1.29
CA LEU A 32 5.72 5.95 2.12
C LEU A 32 6.15 5.42 3.49
N ALA A 33 5.77 6.13 4.54
CA ALA A 33 5.80 5.61 5.90
C ALA A 33 4.40 5.16 6.32
N MET A 34 4.32 4.04 7.03
CA MET A 34 3.09 3.43 7.50
C MET A 34 3.20 3.10 8.99
N ALA A 35 2.11 3.32 9.70
CA ALA A 35 1.93 2.83 11.06
C ALA A 35 0.70 1.92 11.11
N LEU A 36 0.79 0.79 11.80
CA LEU A 36 -0.26 -0.24 11.86
C LEU A 36 -0.55 -0.66 13.30
N ALA A 37 -1.79 -1.07 13.54
CA ALA A 37 -2.13 -1.96 14.64
C ALA A 37 -2.74 -3.24 14.07
N VAL A 38 -2.46 -4.36 14.74
CA VAL A 38 -3.01 -5.68 14.42
C VAL A 38 -3.80 -6.23 15.60
N ASP A 39 -4.73 -7.15 15.34
CA ASP A 39 -5.42 -7.93 16.36
C ASP A 39 -4.57 -9.13 16.84
N GLY A 40 -5.16 -9.97 17.71
CA GLY A 40 -4.50 -11.17 18.23
C GLY A 40 -4.26 -12.27 17.20
N GLU A 41 -4.83 -12.16 15.99
CA GLU A 41 -4.57 -13.06 14.86
C GLU A 41 -3.56 -12.48 13.86
N GLY A 42 -2.98 -11.31 14.16
CA GLY A 42 -2.05 -10.62 13.27
C GLY A 42 -2.73 -9.94 12.08
N ARG A 43 -4.04 -9.68 12.15
CA ARG A 43 -4.78 -8.97 11.09
C ARG A 43 -4.80 -7.48 11.35
N ILE A 44 -4.61 -6.68 10.31
CA ILE A 44 -4.61 -5.22 10.41
C ILE A 44 -5.98 -4.72 10.90
N VAL A 45 -5.98 -3.91 11.96
CA VAL A 45 -7.19 -3.25 12.48
C VAL A 45 -7.15 -1.73 12.34
N ARG A 46 -5.96 -1.14 12.22
CA ARG A 46 -5.79 0.31 11.98
C ARG A 46 -4.60 0.58 11.07
N VAL A 47 -4.75 1.60 10.24
CA VAL A 47 -3.71 2.10 9.31
C VAL A 47 -3.55 3.60 9.49
N GLY A 48 -2.31 4.05 9.63
CA GLY A 48 -1.92 5.46 9.52
C GLY A 48 -0.87 5.63 8.43
N LEU A 49 -1.06 6.61 7.55
CA LEU A 49 -0.20 6.83 6.39
C LEU A 49 0.50 8.19 6.44
N ARG A 50 1.75 8.21 5.97
CA ARG A 50 2.49 9.43 5.64
C ARG A 50 3.18 9.26 4.28
N PRO A 51 2.44 9.44 3.18
CA PRO A 51 2.98 9.26 1.84
C PRO A 51 3.76 10.51 1.40
N HIS A 52 4.94 10.29 0.83
CA HIS A 52 5.70 11.29 0.09
C HIS A 52 5.89 10.81 -1.35
N ALA A 53 4.78 10.79 -2.08
CA ALA A 53 4.67 10.20 -3.42
C ALA A 53 3.91 11.09 -4.40
N CYS A 54 4.03 10.79 -5.70
CA CYS A 54 3.22 11.43 -6.73
C CYS A 54 1.73 11.02 -6.63
N ALA A 55 0.86 11.64 -7.43
CA ALA A 55 -0.58 11.37 -7.42
C ALA A 55 -0.94 9.87 -7.59
N VAL A 56 -0.18 9.13 -8.41
CA VAL A 56 -0.37 7.68 -8.59
C VAL A 56 -0.05 6.93 -7.29
N GLY A 57 1.06 7.24 -6.63
CA GLY A 57 1.43 6.60 -5.37
C GLY A 57 0.46 6.95 -4.23
N GLN A 58 -0.03 8.19 -4.19
CA GLN A 58 -1.06 8.61 -3.24
C GLN A 58 -2.38 7.88 -3.48
N ALA A 59 -2.80 7.73 -4.74
CA ALA A 59 -3.98 6.95 -5.09
C ALA A 59 -3.83 5.47 -4.70
N ALA A 60 -2.67 4.87 -4.98
CA ALA A 60 -2.39 3.48 -4.60
C ALA A 60 -2.37 3.28 -3.09
N ALA A 61 -1.81 4.24 -2.33
CA ALA A 61 -1.83 4.22 -0.87
C ALA A 61 -3.26 4.31 -0.31
N ASN A 62 -4.12 5.12 -0.92
CA ASN A 62 -5.54 5.20 -0.54
C ASN A 62 -6.28 3.89 -0.84
N VAL A 63 -6.05 3.29 -2.01
CA VAL A 63 -6.61 1.97 -2.39
C VAL A 63 -6.16 0.88 -1.42
N PHE A 64 -4.88 0.87 -1.04
CA PHE A 64 -4.38 -0.02 0.00
C PHE A 64 -5.13 0.18 1.32
N ALA A 65 -5.15 1.40 1.87
CA ALA A 65 -5.71 1.64 3.20
C ALA A 65 -7.21 1.32 3.29
N ALA A 66 -7.96 1.53 2.20
CA ALA A 66 -9.39 1.23 2.13
C ALA A 66 -9.72 -0.26 2.25
N ALA A 67 -8.79 -1.17 1.93
CA ALA A 67 -9.03 -2.61 1.97
C ALA A 67 -8.05 -3.40 2.87
N ALA A 68 -7.17 -2.70 3.59
CA ALA A 68 -6.17 -3.32 4.45
C ALA A 68 -6.77 -3.95 5.72
N ALA A 69 -7.87 -3.40 6.26
CA ALA A 69 -8.48 -3.90 7.47
C ALA A 69 -8.91 -5.39 7.32
N GLY A 70 -8.59 -6.21 8.32
CA GLY A 70 -8.84 -7.65 8.34
C GLY A 70 -7.78 -8.51 7.64
N ARG A 71 -6.80 -7.90 6.96
CA ARG A 71 -5.76 -8.64 6.22
C ARG A 71 -4.53 -8.91 7.05
N ASN A 72 -3.93 -10.08 6.85
CA ASN A 72 -2.67 -10.48 7.46
C ASN A 72 -1.48 -10.32 6.50
N ALA A 73 -0.26 -10.56 7.01
CA ALA A 73 0.97 -10.41 6.23
C ALA A 73 1.02 -11.27 4.96
N GLU A 74 0.49 -12.49 5.00
CA GLU A 74 0.46 -13.40 3.86
C GLU A 74 -0.42 -12.86 2.73
N GLU A 75 -1.61 -12.34 3.07
CA GLU A 75 -2.54 -11.73 2.11
C GLU A 75 -1.94 -10.46 1.49
N ILE A 76 -1.26 -9.63 2.29
CA ILE A 76 -0.54 -8.46 1.78
C ILE A 76 0.58 -8.89 0.82
N ALA A 77 1.35 -9.93 1.15
CA ALA A 77 2.44 -10.43 0.31
C ALA A 77 1.93 -11.04 -1.00
N ALA A 78 0.81 -11.75 -0.96
CA ALA A 78 0.14 -12.29 -2.14
C ALA A 78 -0.34 -11.16 -3.06
N ALA A 79 -1.03 -10.15 -2.52
CA ALA A 79 -1.45 -8.98 -3.28
C ALA A 79 -0.26 -8.24 -3.90
N ARG A 80 0.82 -8.05 -3.12
CA ARG A 80 2.05 -7.42 -3.59
C ARG A 80 2.71 -8.17 -4.75
N SER A 81 2.71 -9.49 -4.71
CA SER A 81 3.22 -10.33 -5.79
C SER A 81 2.34 -10.23 -7.04
N ALA A 82 1.02 -10.26 -6.87
CA ALA A 82 0.06 -10.09 -7.97
C ALA A 82 0.20 -8.72 -8.66
N ILE A 83 0.37 -7.65 -7.89
CA ILE A 83 0.61 -6.30 -8.41
C ILE A 83 1.89 -6.26 -9.25
N ALA A 84 2.98 -6.90 -8.80
CA ALA A 84 4.22 -6.93 -9.57
C ALA A 84 4.05 -7.68 -10.90
N ALA A 85 3.38 -8.84 -10.89
CA ALA A 85 3.10 -9.60 -12.11
C ALA A 85 2.24 -8.78 -13.08
N TRP A 86 1.19 -8.13 -12.58
CA TRP A 86 0.34 -7.24 -13.38
C TRP A 86 1.13 -6.07 -13.98
N LEU A 87 1.97 -5.38 -13.20
CA LEU A 87 2.79 -4.27 -13.70
C LEU A 87 3.81 -4.72 -14.77
N ALA A 88 4.28 -5.98 -14.70
CA ALA A 88 5.13 -6.58 -15.72
C ALA A 88 4.37 -7.00 -16.99
N GLY A 89 3.04 -7.03 -16.96
CA GLY A 89 2.19 -7.54 -18.05
C GLY A 89 2.01 -9.06 -18.03
N ASP A 90 2.46 -9.73 -16.97
CA ASP A 90 2.48 -11.19 -16.81
C ASP A 90 1.32 -11.71 -15.93
N GLY A 91 0.31 -10.87 -15.68
CA GLY A 91 -0.79 -11.24 -14.79
C GLY A 91 -2.06 -10.40 -15.00
N PRO A 92 -3.21 -10.90 -14.50
CA PRO A 92 -4.47 -10.16 -14.53
C PRO A 92 -4.43 -8.96 -13.57
N LEU A 93 -5.46 -8.11 -13.63
CA LEU A 93 -5.68 -7.07 -12.63
C LEU A 93 -5.69 -7.69 -11.22
N PRO A 94 -4.94 -7.14 -10.25
CA PRO A 94 -4.91 -7.66 -8.88
C PRO A 94 -6.28 -7.65 -8.23
N ASP A 95 -6.62 -8.73 -7.52
CA ASP A 95 -7.84 -8.84 -6.73
C ASP A 95 -7.68 -8.10 -5.39
N TRP A 96 -7.61 -6.77 -5.49
CA TRP A 96 -7.60 -5.87 -4.35
C TRP A 96 -8.73 -4.85 -4.52
N PRO A 97 -9.66 -4.69 -3.55
CA PRO A 97 -10.80 -3.79 -3.71
C PRO A 97 -10.37 -2.35 -4.05
N GLY A 98 -10.93 -1.79 -5.13
CA GLY A 98 -10.64 -0.43 -5.58
C GLY A 98 -9.39 -0.31 -6.47
N PHE A 99 -8.72 -1.43 -6.81
CA PHE A 99 -7.51 -1.41 -7.63
C PHE A 99 -7.78 -0.97 -9.08
N GLU A 100 -8.99 -1.15 -9.59
CA GLU A 100 -9.47 -0.62 -10.87
C GLU A 100 -9.32 0.90 -10.98
N LEU A 101 -9.32 1.63 -9.86
CA LEU A 101 -9.12 3.09 -9.84
C LEU A 101 -7.72 3.52 -10.28
N ILE A 102 -6.74 2.62 -10.15
CA ILE A 102 -5.34 2.85 -10.51
C ILE A 102 -4.88 1.98 -11.69
N GLU A 103 -5.76 1.16 -12.27
CA GLU A 103 -5.49 0.36 -13.46
C GLU A 103 -4.87 1.19 -14.61
N PRO A 104 -5.35 2.40 -14.95
CA PRO A 104 -4.75 3.19 -16.03
C PRO A 104 -3.26 3.54 -15.80
N ALA A 105 -2.78 3.44 -14.55
CA ALA A 105 -1.38 3.72 -14.23
C ALA A 105 -0.42 2.65 -14.78
N GLN A 106 -0.91 1.46 -15.18
CA GLN A 106 -0.10 0.40 -15.79
C GLN A 106 0.64 0.88 -17.05
N ALA A 107 0.01 1.76 -17.83
CA ALA A 107 0.58 2.32 -19.06
C ALA A 107 1.79 3.26 -18.81
N TYR A 108 2.16 3.52 -17.55
CA TYR A 108 3.24 4.44 -17.18
C TYR A 108 4.33 3.74 -16.36
N PRO A 109 5.27 3.02 -17.00
CA PRO A 109 6.35 2.28 -16.32
C PRO A 109 7.15 3.10 -15.32
N GLY A 110 7.39 4.39 -15.61
CA GLY A 110 8.07 5.31 -14.70
C GLY A 110 7.31 5.62 -13.39
N ARG A 111 6.08 5.15 -13.24
CA ARG A 111 5.23 5.30 -12.05
C ARG A 111 5.00 4.00 -11.30
N HIS A 112 5.38 2.85 -11.88
CA HIS A 112 5.16 1.52 -11.29
C HIS A 112 5.71 1.39 -9.87
N GLY A 113 6.93 1.90 -9.65
CA GLY A 113 7.54 1.86 -8.32
C GLY A 113 6.75 2.60 -7.23
N ALA A 114 5.91 3.57 -7.59
CA ALA A 114 5.06 4.27 -6.62
C ALA A 114 3.79 3.48 -6.24
N ILE A 115 3.34 2.55 -7.10
CA ILE A 115 2.12 1.77 -6.89
C ILE A 115 2.30 0.76 -5.75
N VAL A 116 3.47 0.12 -5.69
CA VAL A 116 3.76 -0.95 -4.73
C VAL A 116 4.09 -0.47 -3.31
N LEU A 117 4.36 0.82 -3.11
CA LEU A 117 4.92 1.35 -1.86
C LEU A 117 4.08 1.06 -0.61
N ALA A 118 2.75 1.10 -0.73
CA ALA A 118 1.88 0.86 0.42
C ALA A 118 1.97 -0.59 0.90
N TRP A 119 1.99 -1.56 -0.03
CA TRP A 119 2.17 -2.97 0.30
C TRP A 119 3.58 -3.25 0.85
N ASP A 120 4.61 -2.67 0.24
CA ASP A 120 6.00 -2.85 0.73
C ASP A 120 6.16 -2.30 2.16
N ALA A 121 5.63 -1.11 2.46
CA ALA A 121 5.71 -0.53 3.79
C ALA A 121 4.87 -1.31 4.83
N ALA A 122 3.75 -1.91 4.41
CA ALA A 122 2.96 -2.77 5.28
C ALA A 122 3.69 -4.06 5.64
N LEU A 123 4.35 -4.71 4.66
CA LEU A 123 5.16 -5.91 4.90
C LEU A 123 6.34 -5.62 5.81
N ASP A 124 7.00 -4.47 5.62
CA ASP A 124 8.06 -4.00 6.51
C ASP A 124 7.53 -3.84 7.95
N ALA A 125 6.38 -3.17 8.13
CA ALA A 125 5.74 -3.00 9.44
C ALA A 125 5.34 -4.32 10.10
N LEU A 126 4.81 -5.27 9.32
CA LEU A 126 4.35 -6.57 9.81
C LEU A 126 5.50 -7.54 10.06
N SER A 127 6.67 -7.35 9.45
CA SER A 127 7.86 -8.18 9.71
C SER A 127 8.36 -8.07 11.16
N LEU A 128 8.01 -6.96 11.83
CA LEU A 128 8.35 -6.68 13.23
C LEU A 128 7.35 -7.30 14.23
N TYR A 129 6.24 -7.87 13.73
CA TYR A 129 5.24 -8.53 14.56
C TYR A 129 5.59 -10.01 14.71
N HIS A 130 5.79 -10.43 15.96
CA HIS A 130 5.91 -11.83 16.35
C HIS A 130 4.83 -12.11 17.40
N PRO A 131 3.92 -13.08 17.17
CA PRO A 131 2.87 -13.43 18.13
C PRO A 131 3.43 -14.05 19.41
#